data_AF-A0A9D6TEE4-F1
#
_entry.id   AF-A0A9D6TEE4-F1
#
_cell.length_a   1.000
_cell.length_b   1.000
_cell.length_c   1.000
_cell.angle_alpha   90.00
_cell.angle_beta   90.00
_cell.angle_gamma   90.00
#
_symmetry.space_group_name_H-M   'P 1'
#
loop_
_entity.id
_entity.type
_entity.pdbx_description
1 polymer ?
#
loop_
_entity_poly.entity_id
_entity_poly.type
_entity_poly.pdbx_seq_one_letter_code
_entity_poly.pdbx_strand_id
1 'polypeptide(L)'
;MRRATSTTTDVLTLEEVAEYLRLPRETIERAARQGCIPGRRIEDTWRFLRAAIDEWLRSHDGRTILLQQAGVLAEDEFLDSLRSAIYAERGRPETDTRDA
;
A
#
# COMPACT_ATOMS: atom_id res chain seq x y z
N MET A 1 -4.56 9.90 44.06
CA MET A 1 -5.51 9.91 42.92
C MET A 1 -5.60 11.31 42.36
N ARG A 2 -5.11 11.53 41.13
CA ARG A 2 -5.54 12.60 40.20
C ARG A 2 -4.96 12.28 38.82
N ARG A 3 -5.86 11.95 37.89
CA ARG A 3 -5.59 11.71 36.46
C ARG A 3 -6.12 12.93 35.70
N ALA A 4 -5.34 13.44 34.75
CA ALA A 4 -5.69 14.26 33.56
C ALA A 4 -4.39 14.99 33.16
N THR A 5 -3.94 15.03 31.90
CA THR A 5 -4.68 15.38 30.69
C THR A 5 -4.13 14.68 29.44
N SER A 6 -5.05 14.19 28.62
CA SER A 6 -4.86 13.71 27.25
C SER A 6 -4.14 14.76 26.39
N THR A 7 -2.91 14.47 25.98
CA THR A 7 -2.31 15.18 24.84
C THR A 7 -2.35 14.15 23.72
N THR A 8 -3.20 14.37 22.72
CA THR A 8 -3.42 13.49 21.57
C THR A 8 -2.11 12.84 21.14
N THR A 9 -1.93 11.55 21.40
CA THR A 9 -0.74 10.83 20.95
C THR A 9 -0.84 10.71 19.43
N ASP A 10 -0.27 11.69 18.73
CA ASP A 10 -0.28 11.73 17.27
C ASP A 10 0.60 10.63 16.66
N VAL A 11 1.41 9.95 17.49
CA VAL A 11 2.30 8.86 17.09
C VAL A 11 1.85 7.56 17.76
N LEU A 12 1.45 6.59 16.96
CA LEU A 12 1.04 5.24 17.36
C LEU A 12 2.23 4.26 17.26
N THR A 13 2.25 3.27 18.15
CA THR A 13 3.13 2.10 18.05
C THR A 13 2.54 1.05 17.11
N LEU A 14 3.30 -0.02 16.85
CA LEU A 14 2.82 -1.16 16.06
C LEU A 14 1.58 -1.81 16.66
N GLU A 15 1.57 -1.97 17.99
CA GLU A 15 0.47 -2.56 18.74
C GLU A 15 -0.77 -1.66 18.68
N GLU A 16 -0.59 -0.36 18.89
CA GLU A 16 -1.69 0.61 18.83
C GLU A 16 -2.29 0.71 17.42
N VAL A 17 -1.47 0.64 16.37
CA VAL A 17 -1.98 0.58 14.98
C VAL A 17 -2.70 -0.74 14.69
N ALA A 18 -2.21 -1.86 15.20
CA ALA A 18 -2.87 -3.15 15.06
C ALA A 18 -4.25 -3.15 15.71
N GLU A 19 -4.38 -2.59 16.91
CA GLU A 19 -5.66 -2.39 17.57
C GLU A 19 -6.55 -1.40 16.82
N TYR A 20 -5.98 -0.30 16.34
CA TYR A 20 -6.71 0.74 15.62
C TYR A 20 -7.31 0.23 14.31
N LEU A 21 -6.53 -0.52 13.53
CA LEU A 21 -6.95 -1.11 12.26
C LEU A 21 -7.68 -2.45 12.43
N ARG A 22 -7.74 -2.97 13.67
CA ARG A 22 -8.29 -4.30 14.01
C ARG A 22 -7.67 -5.43 13.19
N LEU A 23 -6.35 -5.37 12.99
CA LEU A 23 -5.59 -6.37 12.24
C LEU A 23 -4.53 -7.02 13.14
N PRO A 24 -4.10 -8.27 12.82
CA PRO A 24 -3.01 -8.90 13.54
C PRO A 24 -1.73 -8.05 13.46
N ARG A 25 -1.00 -7.96 14.57
CA ARG A 25 0.28 -7.24 14.66
C ARG A 25 1.26 -7.65 13.55
N GLU A 26 1.38 -8.95 13.29
CA GLU A 26 2.27 -9.49 12.25
C GLU A 26 1.93 -8.95 10.85
N THR A 27 0.63 -8.78 10.57
CA THR A 27 0.15 -8.20 9.31
C THR A 27 0.57 -6.75 9.19
N ILE A 28 0.41 -5.95 10.25
CA ILE A 28 0.85 -4.54 10.26
C ILE A 28 2.37 -4.45 10.14
N GLU A 29 3.11 -5.30 10.84
CA GLU A 29 4.58 -5.32 10.78
C GLU A 29 5.07 -5.62 9.36
N ARG A 30 4.49 -6.64 8.72
CA ARG A 30 4.79 -6.99 7.33
C ARG A 30 4.41 -5.86 6.38
N ALA A 31 3.23 -5.27 6.55
CA ALA A 31 2.77 -4.15 5.72
C ALA A 31 3.69 -2.92 5.87
N ALA A 32 4.15 -2.62 7.09
CA ALA A 32 5.07 -1.52 7.36
C ALA A 32 6.45 -1.79 6.75
N ARG A 33 6.96 -3.02 6.85
CA ARG A 33 8.21 -3.44 6.17
C ARG A 33 8.11 -3.35 4.64
N GLN A 34 6.95 -3.62 4.07
CA GLN A 34 6.69 -3.52 2.63
C GLN A 34 6.40 -2.09 2.16
N GLY A 35 6.24 -1.13 3.07
CA GLY A 35 5.89 0.26 2.74
C GLY A 35 4.42 0.45 2.34
N CYS A 36 3.54 -0.53 2.60
CA CYS A 36 2.12 -0.47 2.26
C CYS A 36 1.30 0.44 3.20
N ILE A 37 1.82 0.70 4.39
CA ILE A 37 1.22 1.54 5.43
C ILE A 37 2.24 2.62 5.84
N PRO A 38 1.83 3.90 6.01
CA PRO A 38 2.77 4.96 6.31
C PRO A 38 3.26 4.85 7.76
N GLY A 39 4.51 4.42 7.92
CA GLY A 39 5.20 4.29 9.19
C GLY A 39 6.70 4.39 9.04
N ARG A 40 7.40 4.72 10.13
CA ARG A 40 8.86 4.84 10.16
C ARG A 40 9.44 3.98 11.29
N ARG A 41 10.52 3.27 10.97
CA ARG A 41 11.31 2.52 11.96
C ARG A 41 12.37 3.43 12.56
N ILE A 42 12.39 3.55 13.89
CA ILE A 42 13.35 4.35 14.66
C ILE A 42 13.86 3.46 15.79
N GLU A 43 15.17 3.21 15.84
CA GLU A 43 15.83 2.43 16.91
C GLU A 43 15.03 1.17 17.31
N ASP A 44 14.78 0.31 16.31
CA ASP A 44 14.04 -0.96 16.41
C ASP A 44 12.54 -0.88 16.74
N THR A 45 11.97 0.32 16.90
CA THR A 45 10.54 0.51 17.11
C THR A 45 9.86 1.12 15.88
N TRP A 46 8.64 0.68 15.57
CA TRP A 46 7.80 1.33 14.56
C TRP A 46 7.01 2.49 15.16
N ARG A 47 6.99 3.60 14.43
CA ARG A 47 6.21 4.80 14.75
C ARG A 47 5.32 5.15 13.56
N PHE A 48 4.04 5.35 13.83
CA PHE A 48 3.03 5.66 12.83
C PHE A 48 2.33 6.96 13.22
N LEU A 49 2.26 7.93 12.32
CA LEU A 49 1.48 9.13 12.61
C LEU A 49 0.00 8.79 12.45
N ARG A 50 -0.81 9.00 13.48
CA ARG A 50 -2.27 8.80 13.44
C ARG A 50 -2.89 9.54 12.25
N ALA A 51 -2.53 10.81 12.06
CA ALA A 51 -3.01 11.60 10.93
C ALA A 51 -2.62 10.99 9.56
N ALA A 52 -1.42 10.39 9.45
CA ALA A 52 -0.99 9.73 8.22
C ALA A 52 -1.72 8.40 7.99
N ILE A 53 -2.01 7.64 9.05
CA ILE A 53 -2.84 6.43 8.97
C ILE A 53 -4.27 6.80 8.56
N ASP A 54 -4.84 7.84 9.17
CA ASP A 54 -6.18 8.32 8.84
C ASP A 54 -6.25 8.79 7.39
N GLU A 55 -5.25 9.53 6.92
CA GLU A 55 -5.18 9.95 5.53
C GLU A 55 -4.98 8.78 4.58
N TRP A 56 -4.14 7.81 4.93
CA TRP A 56 -3.97 6.59 4.15
C TRP A 56 -5.26 5.76 4.04
N LEU A 57 -6.04 5.69 5.12
CA LEU A 57 -7.36 5.05 5.10
C LEU A 57 -8.34 5.80 4.19
N ARG A 58 -8.29 7.14 4.15
CA ARG A 58 -9.10 7.96 3.24
C ARG A 58 -8.60 7.89 1.79
N SER A 59 -7.30 7.72 1.61
CA SER A 59 -6.59 7.69 0.34
C SER A 59 -6.53 6.29 -0.28
N HIS A 60 -7.14 5.27 0.33
CA HIS A 60 -7.48 4.04 -0.37
C HIS A 60 -8.63 4.40 -1.33
N ASP A 61 -8.30 5.01 -2.46
CA ASP A 61 -8.11 4.17 -3.63
C ASP A 61 -7.00 4.61 -4.59
N GLY A 62 -5.72 4.32 -4.32
CA GLY A 62 -4.68 4.46 -5.35
C GLY A 62 -4.93 3.54 -6.56
N ARG A 63 -5.47 2.33 -6.30
CA ARG A 63 -5.86 1.37 -7.32
C ARG A 63 -7.15 1.80 -8.01
N THR A 64 -8.22 2.22 -7.32
CA THR A 64 -9.41 2.72 -8.03
C THR A 64 -9.18 4.07 -8.68
N ILE A 65 -8.34 4.99 -8.17
CA ILE A 65 -7.97 6.22 -8.88
C ILE A 65 -7.22 5.87 -10.17
N LEU A 66 -6.24 4.96 -10.11
CA LEU A 66 -5.54 4.49 -11.31
C LEU A 66 -6.47 3.70 -12.25
N LEU A 67 -7.42 2.90 -11.74
CA LEU A 67 -8.39 2.14 -12.56
C LEU A 67 -9.49 3.04 -13.15
N GLN A 68 -9.89 4.09 -12.45
CA GLN A 68 -10.85 5.10 -12.90
C GLN A 68 -10.23 6.00 -13.99
N GLN A 69 -8.89 6.11 -14.00
CA GLN A 69 -8.10 6.69 -15.09
C GLN A 69 -7.71 5.68 -16.18
N ALA A 70 -7.70 4.37 -15.89
CA ALA A 70 -7.26 3.31 -16.80
C ALA A 70 -8.29 2.94 -17.89
N GLY A 71 -9.52 3.46 -17.84
CA GLY A 71 -10.46 3.37 -18.96
C GLY A 71 -9.90 3.95 -20.26
N VAL A 72 -8.94 4.87 -20.18
CA VAL A 72 -8.24 5.46 -21.33
C VAL A 72 -7.14 4.54 -21.90
N LEU A 73 -6.58 3.62 -21.12
CA LEU A 73 -5.50 2.72 -21.54
C LEU A 73 -6.01 1.36 -22.05
N ALA A 74 -7.23 0.96 -21.68
CA ALA A 74 -7.85 -0.26 -22.20
C ALA A 74 -8.31 -0.10 -23.66
N GLU A 75 -8.55 1.14 -24.11
CA GLU A 75 -8.89 1.48 -25.50
C GLU A 75 -7.64 1.80 -26.34
N ASP A 76 -6.44 1.73 -25.74
CA ASP A 76 -5.19 2.02 -26.45
C ASP A 76 -4.81 0.82 -27.32
N GLU A 77 -5.09 0.92 -28.62
CA GLU A 77 -4.80 -0.08 -29.64
C GLU A 77 -3.31 -0.49 -29.69
N PHE A 78 -2.41 0.26 -29.04
CA PHE A 78 -0.97 0.02 -29.05
C PHE A 78 -0.43 -0.69 -27.80
N LEU A 79 -1.25 -0.92 -26.76
CA LEU A 79 -0.81 -1.51 -25.50
C LEU A 79 -0.23 -2.92 -25.67
N ASP A 80 -0.80 -3.72 -26.57
CA ASP A 80 -0.37 -5.08 -26.84
C ASP A 80 1.00 -5.11 -27.56
N SER A 81 1.20 -4.17 -28.49
CA SER A 81 2.47 -3.99 -29.20
C SER A 81 3.59 -3.56 -28.26
N LEU A 82 3.32 -2.61 -27.35
CA LEU A 82 4.30 -2.12 -26.38
C LEU A 82 4.70 -3.24 -25.38
N ARG A 83 3.73 -4.02 -24.91
CA ARG A 83 3.96 -5.16 -24.03
C ARG A 83 4.86 -6.20 -24.70
N SER A 84 4.53 -6.57 -25.94
CA SER A 84 5.29 -7.53 -26.72
C SER A 84 6.75 -7.07 -26.94
N ALA A 85 6.96 -5.79 -27.25
CA ALA A 85 8.29 -5.21 -27.41
C ALA A 85 9.14 -5.30 -26.13
N ILE A 86 8.54 -4.99 -24.96
CA ILE A 86 9.22 -5.06 -23.66
C ILE A 86 9.64 -6.50 -23.32
N TYR A 87 8.81 -7.49 -23.63
CA TYR A 87 9.16 -8.90 -23.41
C TYR A 87 10.26 -9.38 -24.36
N ALA A 88 10.19 -8.99 -25.63
CA ALA A 88 11.22 -9.30 -26.62
C ALA A 88 12.58 -8.72 -26.22
N GLU A 89 12.63 -7.47 -25.75
CA GLU A 89 13.87 -6.81 -25.34
C GLU A 89 14.47 -7.43 -24.06
N ARG A 90 13.62 -8.01 -23.20
CA ARG A 90 14.05 -8.70 -21.98
C ARG A 90 14.39 -10.18 -22.20
N GLY A 91 14.34 -10.68 -23.43
CA GLY A 91 14.69 -12.06 -23.77
C GLY A 91 13.81 -13.12 -23.09
N ARG A 92 12.61 -12.75 -22.66
CA ARG A 92 11.61 -13.65 -22.07
C ARG A 92 10.45 -13.73 -23.06
N PRO A 93 10.18 -14.88 -23.69
CA PRO A 93 8.98 -14.99 -24.50
C PRO A 93 7.78 -14.81 -23.58
N GLU A 94 6.82 -14.02 -24.03
CA GLU A 94 5.51 -13.93 -23.42
C GLU A 94 4.80 -15.27 -23.69
N THR A 95 5.12 -16.32 -22.91
CA THR A 95 4.53 -17.65 -23.13
C THR A 95 3.04 -17.62 -22.78
N ASP A 96 2.29 -17.37 -23.84
CA ASP A 96 1.29 -18.23 -24.47
C ASP A 96 0.06 -18.61 -23.62
N THR A 97 -1.06 -18.02 -24.03
CA THR A 97 -2.31 -18.70 -24.32
C THR A 97 -2.60 -19.90 -23.44
N ARG A 98 -3.44 -19.67 -22.42
CA ARG A 98 -4.40 -20.68 -21.97
C ARG A 98 -5.17 -21.12 -23.21
N ASP A 99 -4.82 -22.28 -23.78
CA ASP A 99 -5.73 -23.16 -24.51
C ASP A 99 -5.05 -24.53 -24.74
N ALA A 100 -5.31 -25.45 -23.81
CA ALA A 100 -5.49 -26.88 -24.04
C ALA A 100 -6.28 -27.48 -22.85
#